data_AF-E1X148-F1
#
_entry.id   AF-E1X148-F1
#
_cell.length_a   1.000
_cell.length_b   1.000
_cell.length_c   1.000
_cell.angle_alpha   90.00
_cell.angle_beta   90.00
_cell.angle_gamma   90.00
#
_symmetry.space_group_name_H-M   'P 1'
#
loop_
_entity.id
_entity.type
_entity.pdbx_description
1 polymer ?
#
loop_
_entity_poly.entity_id
_entity_poly.type
_entity_poly.pdbx_seq_one_letter_code
_entity_poly.pdbx_strand_id
1 'polypeptide(L)'
;MDFNMKKFELFVEGRKGVLSDWSVYCVKGEDREKFFQGQTTNDLMSLNPNEFALNARVDRTGKIQFFFLNIKTSNELYLAFPKSIAQSAIEELDKFIIMDDVEIEALDKNLYFTFLTTEASDNKFEGMLYGVPATLSFEEIDKESKEISNEEIEYLCVENGWPRWGVDITAGDLINNTRLNDLGISYTKGCFLGQETVAKIENGRGASFYPSFLTSPSVQKLEIGVFKINDRKGGEVISKIGNVAMVKLFREFRIDHKSFIVTQNEESFELSFNSYSKELSKDVFAHDLYLYGVSQFQAEKEDLAIATLSKVIKIAPNYSDAYESLGVIYGRQEKFELGIELMDKLLSVNEESVMAHTNKSLYLMRLGKIEEAEEEKGLATLKSFAEFGKIAKEKKAKEALDKQKEEEIIQRESMFKQVLEIDADDTIANFGMGDVYFHRKEYSMAKTHLERVIAVDAKYSTAYSLLGKTLEVLGEKEEAKKIYTKGIEVASAKGELMPANEMQARLVKL
;
A
#
# COMPACT_ATOMS: atom_id res chain seq x y z
N MET A 1 8.97 13.64 -8.19
CA MET A 1 7.62 13.07 -8.13
C MET A 1 6.74 14.13 -7.50
N ASP A 2 5.92 14.81 -8.30
CA ASP A 2 4.78 15.55 -7.76
C ASP A 2 3.79 14.48 -7.28
N PHE A 3 3.98 13.99 -6.06
CA PHE A 3 2.91 13.30 -5.36
C PHE A 3 1.77 14.30 -5.28
N ASN A 4 0.60 13.89 -5.71
CA ASN A 4 -0.56 14.75 -5.67
C ASN A 4 -0.95 14.88 -4.19
N MET A 5 -0.61 16.02 -3.57
CA MET A 5 -0.54 16.19 -2.11
C MET A 5 -1.91 16.46 -1.45
N LYS A 6 -2.98 16.49 -2.25
CA LYS A 6 -4.30 16.94 -1.84
C LYS A 6 -4.88 16.10 -0.70
N LYS A 7 -4.68 14.78 -0.69
CA LYS A 7 -5.16 13.93 0.42
C LYS A 7 -4.57 14.32 1.79
N PHE A 8 -3.29 14.71 1.82
CA PHE A 8 -2.63 15.12 3.07
C PHE A 8 -3.13 16.49 3.51
N GLU A 9 -3.35 17.41 2.59
CA GLU A 9 -3.96 18.71 2.89
C GLU A 9 -5.36 18.53 3.48
N LEU A 10 -6.22 17.75 2.84
CA LEU A 10 -7.59 17.47 3.34
C LEU A 10 -7.58 16.80 4.71
N PHE A 11 -6.63 15.91 4.96
CA PHE A 11 -6.45 15.24 6.24
C PHE A 11 -5.95 16.21 7.33
N VAL A 12 -4.94 17.02 7.04
CA VAL A 12 -4.38 18.00 8.00
C VAL A 12 -5.41 19.08 8.34
N GLU A 13 -6.18 19.54 7.36
CA GLU A 13 -7.31 20.45 7.54
C GLU A 13 -8.48 19.84 8.34
N GLY A 14 -8.53 18.52 8.49
CA GLY A 14 -9.54 17.83 9.29
C GLY A 14 -10.93 17.82 8.66
N ARG A 15 -11.01 17.75 7.33
CA ARG A 15 -12.28 17.82 6.59
C ARG A 15 -13.32 16.83 7.14
N LYS A 16 -14.58 17.27 7.15
CA LYS A 16 -15.72 16.49 7.63
C LYS A 16 -16.79 16.32 6.56
N GLY A 17 -17.71 15.39 6.79
CA GLY A 17 -18.87 15.21 5.92
C GLY A 17 -19.90 14.24 6.50
N VAL A 18 -20.92 13.95 5.70
CA VAL A 18 -21.97 12.97 6.00
C VAL A 18 -22.06 11.97 4.87
N LEU A 19 -22.16 10.69 5.19
CA LEU A 19 -22.50 9.63 4.24
C LEU A 19 -24.01 9.65 3.97
N SER A 20 -24.52 10.74 3.40
CA SER A 20 -25.96 10.96 3.20
C SER A 20 -26.61 9.92 2.27
N ASP A 21 -25.82 9.30 1.39
CA ASP A 21 -26.27 8.27 0.46
C ASP A 21 -26.06 6.86 1.01
N TRP A 22 -25.84 6.71 2.32
CA TRP A 22 -25.70 5.42 2.99
C TRP A 22 -26.85 5.17 3.97
N SER A 23 -27.17 3.90 4.16
CA SER A 23 -28.14 3.39 5.13
C SER A 23 -27.42 2.53 6.15
N VAL A 24 -27.75 2.71 7.43
CA VAL A 24 -27.17 1.96 8.54
C VAL A 24 -28.18 0.93 9.04
N TYR A 25 -27.70 -0.26 9.37
CA TYR A 25 -28.45 -1.33 9.99
C TYR A 25 -27.73 -1.78 11.26
N CYS A 26 -28.49 -2.10 12.31
CA CYS A 26 -27.98 -2.74 13.52
C CYS A 26 -28.23 -4.24 13.42
N VAL A 27 -27.21 -5.03 13.78
CA VAL A 27 -27.27 -6.49 13.85
C VAL A 27 -27.23 -6.91 15.30
N LYS A 28 -28.28 -7.61 15.74
CA LYS A 28 -28.44 -8.15 17.09
C LYS A 28 -28.33 -9.68 17.08
N GLY A 29 -28.31 -10.27 18.27
CA GLY A 29 -28.26 -11.71 18.49
C GLY A 29 -26.86 -12.24 18.80
N GLU A 30 -26.78 -13.39 19.48
CA GLU A 30 -25.53 -13.96 19.98
C GLU A 30 -24.63 -14.50 18.85
N ASP A 31 -25.21 -14.95 17.74
CA ASP A 31 -24.45 -15.57 16.63
C ASP A 31 -23.93 -14.54 15.59
N ARG A 32 -24.25 -13.25 15.74
CA ARG A 32 -23.99 -12.20 14.73
C ARG A 32 -22.57 -12.20 14.17
N GLU A 33 -21.54 -12.22 15.03
CA GLU A 33 -20.15 -12.12 14.57
C GLU A 33 -19.74 -13.37 13.80
N LYS A 34 -20.14 -14.54 14.28
CA LYS A 34 -19.84 -15.83 13.65
C LYS A 34 -20.57 -15.96 12.30
N PHE A 35 -21.83 -15.54 12.24
CA PHE A 35 -22.60 -15.52 11.00
C PHE A 35 -21.92 -14.63 9.96
N PHE A 36 -21.68 -13.36 10.27
CA PHE A 36 -21.04 -12.43 9.34
C PHE A 36 -19.61 -12.84 8.99
N GLN A 37 -18.85 -13.43 9.91
CA GLN A 37 -17.52 -13.98 9.64
C GLN A 37 -17.56 -15.08 8.59
N GLY A 38 -18.57 -15.96 8.56
CA GLY A 38 -18.69 -16.99 7.51
C GLY A 38 -19.31 -16.50 6.20
N GLN A 39 -20.11 -15.43 6.26
CA GLN A 39 -20.91 -14.95 5.13
C GLN A 39 -20.22 -13.86 4.28
N THR A 40 -19.11 -13.30 4.75
CA THR A 40 -18.51 -12.09 4.15
C THR A 40 -17.00 -12.23 3.99
N THR A 41 -16.36 -11.34 3.25
CA THR A 41 -14.97 -11.50 2.80
C THR A 41 -13.92 -10.93 3.76
N ASN A 42 -14.25 -9.92 4.58
CA ASN A 42 -13.33 -9.31 5.55
C ASN A 42 -13.30 -10.09 6.87
N ASP A 43 -12.20 -9.97 7.64
CA ASP A 43 -12.06 -10.62 8.95
C ASP A 43 -12.69 -9.79 10.07
N LEU A 44 -13.95 -10.09 10.40
CA LEU A 44 -14.70 -9.39 11.43
C LEU A 44 -14.18 -9.71 12.85
N MET A 45 -13.56 -10.88 13.03
CA MET A 45 -13.06 -11.31 14.33
C MET A 45 -11.80 -10.54 14.74
N SER A 46 -10.98 -10.13 13.76
CA SER A 46 -9.79 -9.30 14.01
C SER A 46 -10.09 -7.80 14.12
N LEU A 47 -11.28 -7.36 13.73
CA LEU A 47 -11.69 -5.96 13.88
C LEU A 47 -11.88 -5.66 15.38
N ASN A 48 -11.25 -4.58 15.87
CA ASN A 48 -11.40 -4.21 17.27
C ASN A 48 -12.75 -3.51 17.53
N PRO A 49 -13.24 -3.50 18.77
CA PRO A 49 -14.33 -2.59 19.14
C PRO A 49 -13.98 -1.14 18.81
N ASN A 50 -14.98 -0.40 18.33
CA ASN A 50 -14.86 0.98 17.86
C ASN A 50 -14.03 1.14 16.58
N GLU A 51 -13.96 0.12 15.75
CA GLU A 51 -13.37 0.21 14.42
C GLU A 51 -14.39 -0.10 13.32
N PHE A 52 -14.09 0.39 12.12
CA PHE A 52 -14.83 0.03 10.93
C PHE A 52 -13.91 -0.42 9.79
N ALA A 53 -14.42 -1.33 8.97
CA ALA A 53 -13.69 -1.87 7.83
C ALA A 53 -14.61 -2.15 6.65
N LEU A 54 -14.04 -2.02 5.46
CA LEU A 54 -14.70 -2.38 4.21
C LEU A 54 -14.85 -3.90 4.11
N ASN A 55 -16.01 -4.34 3.62
CA ASN A 55 -16.33 -5.74 3.47
C ASN A 55 -17.22 -5.96 2.24
N ALA A 56 -17.26 -7.19 1.75
CA ALA A 56 -18.10 -7.58 0.64
C ALA A 56 -18.73 -8.94 0.90
N ARG A 57 -19.78 -9.21 0.12
CA ARG A 57 -20.32 -10.55 -0.07
C ARG A 57 -20.13 -10.95 -1.52
N VAL A 58 -19.71 -12.20 -1.72
CA VAL A 58 -19.57 -12.80 -3.04
C VAL A 58 -20.41 -14.07 -3.15
N ASP A 59 -20.76 -14.45 -4.38
CA ASP A 59 -21.35 -15.75 -4.65
C ASP A 59 -20.29 -16.89 -4.63
N ARG A 60 -20.73 -18.13 -4.85
CA ARG A 60 -19.85 -19.31 -4.89
C ARG A 60 -18.75 -19.23 -5.97
N THR A 61 -18.93 -18.38 -6.98
CA THR A 61 -17.99 -18.16 -8.08
C THR A 61 -17.07 -16.96 -7.84
N GLY A 62 -17.14 -16.32 -6.68
CA GLY A 62 -16.32 -15.15 -6.34
C GLY A 62 -16.80 -13.85 -6.97
N LYS A 63 -18.04 -13.79 -7.46
CA LYS A 63 -18.64 -12.56 -8.00
C LYS A 63 -19.31 -11.76 -6.91
N ILE A 64 -19.09 -10.45 -6.91
CA ILE A 64 -19.62 -9.51 -5.94
C ILE A 64 -21.14 -9.47 -6.02
N GLN A 65 -21.80 -9.62 -4.87
CA GLN A 65 -23.22 -9.33 -4.71
C GLN A 65 -23.43 -7.88 -4.25
N PHE A 66 -22.64 -7.44 -3.25
CA PHE A 66 -22.63 -6.08 -2.70
C PHE A 66 -21.39 -5.86 -1.82
N PHE A 67 -21.11 -4.60 -1.47
CA PHE A 67 -20.11 -4.21 -0.47
C PHE A 67 -20.70 -3.23 0.54
N PHE A 68 -20.04 -3.12 1.69
CA PHE A 68 -20.50 -2.30 2.82
C PHE A 68 -19.35 -2.04 3.79
N LEU A 69 -19.61 -1.18 4.78
CA LEU A 69 -18.73 -1.03 5.94
C LEU A 69 -19.31 -1.83 7.11
N ASN A 70 -18.49 -2.65 7.76
CA ASN A 70 -18.80 -3.15 9.10
C ASN A 70 -18.28 -2.13 10.10
N ILE A 71 -19.08 -1.84 11.11
CA ILE A 71 -18.71 -1.02 12.25
C ILE A 71 -18.94 -1.88 13.49
N LYS A 72 -17.87 -2.20 14.22
CA LYS A 72 -17.95 -3.08 15.38
C LYS A 72 -17.91 -2.26 16.66
N THR A 73 -18.81 -2.55 17.58
CA THR A 73 -18.76 -2.02 18.95
C THR A 73 -18.51 -3.16 19.93
N SER A 74 -18.38 -2.86 21.22
CA SER A 74 -18.24 -3.89 22.25
C SER A 74 -19.45 -4.83 22.34
N ASN A 75 -20.64 -4.37 21.91
CA ASN A 75 -21.90 -5.09 22.11
C ASN A 75 -22.70 -5.35 20.83
N GLU A 76 -22.47 -4.58 19.78
CA GLU A 76 -23.29 -4.57 18.57
C GLU A 76 -22.41 -4.59 17.32
N LEU A 77 -23.02 -4.99 16.21
CA LEU A 77 -22.44 -4.89 14.88
C LEU A 77 -23.35 -4.02 14.03
N TYR A 78 -22.80 -3.00 13.39
CA TYR A 78 -23.53 -2.17 12.44
C TYR A 78 -23.02 -2.39 11.02
N LEU A 79 -23.95 -2.35 10.08
CA LEU A 79 -23.67 -2.46 8.65
C LEU A 79 -24.09 -1.17 7.97
N ALA A 80 -23.15 -0.51 7.29
CA ALA A 80 -23.46 0.67 6.49
C ALA A 80 -23.35 0.31 5.00
N PHE A 81 -24.44 0.48 4.25
CA PHE A 81 -24.51 0.21 2.82
C PHE A 81 -24.79 1.50 2.04
N PRO A 82 -24.31 1.65 0.80
CA PRO A 82 -24.92 2.60 -0.14
C PRO A 82 -26.44 2.35 -0.24
N LYS A 83 -27.25 3.41 -0.18
CA LYS A 83 -28.73 3.36 -0.20
C LYS A 83 -29.26 2.56 -1.39
N SER A 84 -28.60 2.68 -2.54
CA SER A 84 -28.98 2.00 -3.79
C SER A 84 -28.90 0.46 -3.73
N ILE A 85 -28.20 -0.11 -2.74
CA ILE A 85 -28.04 -1.56 -2.57
C ILE A 85 -28.50 -2.09 -1.22
N ALA A 86 -28.82 -1.22 -0.28
CA ALA A 86 -29.17 -1.60 1.08
C ALA A 86 -30.28 -2.65 1.13
N GLN A 87 -31.42 -2.39 0.48
CA GLN A 87 -32.57 -3.30 0.51
C GLN A 87 -32.23 -4.70 -0.05
N SER A 88 -31.63 -4.77 -1.24
CA SER A 88 -31.31 -6.04 -1.87
C SER A 88 -30.21 -6.80 -1.12
N ALA A 89 -29.29 -6.10 -0.45
CA ALA A 89 -28.27 -6.72 0.39
C ALA A 89 -28.89 -7.38 1.63
N ILE A 90 -29.83 -6.70 2.30
CA ILE A 90 -30.54 -7.25 3.46
C ILE A 90 -31.41 -8.45 3.05
N GLU A 91 -32.21 -8.32 2.00
CA GLU A 91 -33.02 -9.43 1.47
C GLU A 91 -32.18 -10.66 1.11
N GLU A 92 -30.94 -10.46 0.65
CA GLU A 92 -30.02 -11.55 0.36
C GLU A 92 -29.42 -12.17 1.63
N LEU A 93 -29.05 -11.37 2.64
CA LEU A 93 -28.53 -11.87 3.92
C LEU A 93 -29.58 -12.67 4.69
N ASP A 94 -30.83 -12.19 4.71
CA ASP A 94 -31.95 -12.81 5.42
C ASP A 94 -32.22 -14.25 4.96
N LYS A 95 -31.97 -14.56 3.68
CA LYS A 95 -32.11 -15.93 3.14
C LYS A 95 -31.22 -16.96 3.83
N PHE A 96 -30.12 -16.51 4.45
CA PHE A 96 -29.14 -17.38 5.11
C PHE A 96 -29.28 -17.41 6.63
N ILE A 97 -30.07 -16.50 7.21
CA ILE A 97 -30.42 -16.51 8.64
C ILE A 97 -31.53 -17.54 8.83
N ILE A 98 -31.16 -18.77 9.22
CA ILE A 98 -32.12 -19.88 9.38
C ILE A 98 -32.16 -20.37 10.83
N MET A 99 -31.00 -20.74 11.38
CA MET A 99 -30.88 -21.25 12.75
C MET A 99 -30.00 -20.37 13.64
N ASP A 100 -29.34 -19.36 13.06
CA ASP A 100 -28.48 -18.43 13.78
C ASP A 100 -29.35 -17.40 14.52
N ASP A 101 -29.01 -17.10 15.77
CA ASP A 101 -29.61 -15.99 16.52
C ASP A 101 -29.04 -14.67 15.98
N VAL A 102 -29.66 -14.17 14.90
CA VAL A 102 -29.30 -12.94 14.21
C VAL A 102 -30.55 -12.20 13.76
N GLU A 103 -30.65 -10.92 14.10
CA GLU A 103 -31.70 -10.02 13.62
C GLU A 103 -31.06 -8.76 13.04
N ILE A 104 -31.50 -8.33 11.85
CA ILE A 104 -31.00 -7.13 11.18
C ILE A 104 -32.11 -6.08 11.13
N GLU A 105 -31.90 -4.95 11.79
CA GLU A 105 -32.86 -3.86 11.87
C GLU A 105 -32.32 -2.59 11.20
N ALA A 106 -33.16 -1.92 10.40
CA ALA A 106 -32.80 -0.61 9.84
C ALA A 106 -32.69 0.44 10.96
N LEU A 107 -31.66 1.27 10.87
CA LEU A 107 -31.42 2.34 11.82
C LEU A 107 -31.54 3.70 11.13
N ASP A 108 -32.51 4.51 11.57
CA ASP A 108 -32.69 5.88 11.08
C ASP A 108 -31.67 6.82 11.72
N LYS A 109 -30.40 6.63 11.34
CA LYS A 109 -29.28 7.48 11.78
C LYS A 109 -28.43 7.88 10.59
N ASN A 110 -27.99 9.13 10.62
CA ASN A 110 -26.93 9.60 9.74
C ASN A 110 -25.58 9.05 10.19
N LEU A 111 -24.68 8.90 9.23
CA LEU A 111 -23.30 8.50 9.49
C LEU A 111 -22.38 9.66 9.09
N TYR A 112 -21.90 10.38 10.10
CA TYR A 112 -20.97 11.49 9.97
C TYR A 112 -19.54 10.97 9.91
N PHE A 113 -18.64 11.71 9.27
CA PHE A 113 -17.22 11.41 9.30
C PHE A 113 -16.35 12.66 9.43
N THR A 114 -15.16 12.49 9.97
CA THR A 114 -14.06 13.47 9.93
C THR A 114 -12.74 12.76 9.66
N PHE A 115 -11.84 13.43 8.94
CA PHE A 115 -10.45 12.99 8.76
C PHE A 115 -9.55 13.33 9.95
N LEU A 116 -10.13 13.75 11.08
CA LEU A 116 -9.44 13.84 12.34
C LEU A 116 -9.57 12.52 13.10
N THR A 117 -8.46 12.04 13.69
CA THR A 117 -8.59 11.09 14.79
C THR A 117 -9.14 11.82 16.00
N THR A 118 -10.16 11.25 16.62
CA THR A 118 -10.73 11.74 17.87
C THR A 118 -10.68 10.60 18.86
N GLU A 119 -10.59 10.88 20.17
CA GLU A 119 -10.62 9.80 21.17
C GLU A 119 -11.82 8.89 20.92
N ALA A 120 -11.54 7.59 20.78
CA ALA A 120 -12.56 6.57 20.55
C ALA A 120 -13.58 6.61 21.71
N SER A 121 -14.85 6.57 21.36
CA SER A 121 -15.96 6.51 22.30
C SER A 121 -17.05 5.60 21.71
N ASP A 122 -18.09 5.28 22.49
CA ASP A 122 -19.15 4.35 22.07
C ASP A 122 -19.87 4.73 20.75
N ASN A 123 -19.72 5.98 20.30
CA ASN A 123 -20.30 6.50 19.06
C ASN A 123 -19.25 6.93 18.03
N LYS A 124 -17.96 6.63 18.23
CA LYS A 124 -16.87 7.07 17.36
C LYS A 124 -16.04 5.88 16.92
N PHE A 125 -16.01 5.65 15.62
CA PHE A 125 -15.43 4.45 15.02
C PHE A 125 -14.25 4.82 14.13
N GLU A 126 -13.08 4.27 14.39
CA GLU A 126 -11.89 4.57 13.60
C GLU A 126 -11.68 3.57 12.47
N GLY A 127 -11.12 4.03 11.36
CA GLY A 127 -10.86 3.19 10.20
C GLY A 127 -10.35 4.00 9.02
N MET A 128 -10.37 3.39 7.84
CA MET A 128 -10.00 4.05 6.59
C MET A 128 -11.27 4.37 5.80
N LEU A 129 -11.44 5.61 5.37
CA LEU A 129 -12.53 6.04 4.49
C LEU A 129 -11.94 6.82 3.33
N TYR A 130 -12.31 6.46 2.09
CA TYR A 130 -11.73 7.04 0.87
C TYR A 130 -10.19 6.91 0.78
N GLY A 131 -9.62 5.94 1.50
CA GLY A 131 -8.17 5.72 1.61
C GLY A 131 -7.44 6.66 2.56
N VAL A 132 -8.18 7.39 3.40
CA VAL A 132 -7.66 8.31 4.41
C VAL A 132 -8.12 7.84 5.80
N PRO A 133 -7.30 7.93 6.86
CA PRO A 133 -7.75 7.67 8.22
C PRO A 133 -8.91 8.59 8.58
N ALA A 134 -9.98 8.01 9.12
CA ALA A 134 -11.21 8.73 9.45
C ALA A 134 -11.84 8.20 10.73
N THR A 135 -12.63 9.07 11.37
CA THR A 135 -13.56 8.69 12.43
C THR A 135 -14.98 8.78 11.87
N LEU A 136 -15.77 7.71 11.98
CA LEU A 136 -17.21 7.71 11.74
C LEU A 136 -17.97 7.93 13.05
N SER A 137 -19.16 8.54 12.98
CA SER A 137 -20.04 8.71 14.14
C SER A 137 -21.50 8.82 13.74
N PHE A 138 -22.38 8.42 14.65
CA PHE A 138 -23.82 8.62 14.50
C PHE A 138 -24.28 10.04 14.84
N GLU A 139 -23.39 10.83 15.46
CA GLU A 139 -23.60 12.23 15.82
C GLU A 139 -22.56 13.10 15.13
N GLU A 140 -22.90 14.37 14.88
CA GLU A 140 -21.96 15.31 14.28
C GLU A 140 -20.75 15.53 15.22
N ILE A 141 -19.55 15.13 14.77
CA ILE A 141 -18.33 15.06 15.59
C ILE A 141 -17.70 16.45 15.78
N ASP A 142 -17.72 17.26 14.73
CA ASP A 142 -16.96 18.51 14.65
C ASP A 142 -17.83 19.54 13.92
N LYS A 143 -18.10 20.69 14.54
CA LYS A 143 -18.90 21.76 13.94
C LYS A 143 -18.07 22.84 13.26
N GLU A 144 -16.78 22.90 13.57
CA GLU A 144 -15.87 23.96 13.15
C GLU A 144 -15.08 23.59 11.89
N SER A 145 -14.77 22.30 11.71
CA SER A 145 -14.08 21.84 10.51
C SER A 145 -14.89 22.07 9.23
N LYS A 146 -14.18 22.32 8.13
CA LYS A 146 -14.81 22.58 6.83
C LYS A 146 -15.42 21.30 6.27
N GLU A 147 -16.61 21.43 5.69
CA GLU A 147 -17.23 20.39 4.88
C GLU A 147 -16.32 20.02 3.70
N ILE A 148 -16.27 18.73 3.40
CA ILE A 148 -15.66 18.19 2.19
C ILE A 148 -16.64 18.30 1.03
N SER A 149 -16.15 18.72 -0.13
CA SER A 149 -16.94 18.76 -1.35
C SER A 149 -17.03 17.39 -2.02
N ASN A 150 -18.05 17.19 -2.85
CA ASN A 150 -18.18 15.97 -3.67
C ASN A 150 -16.99 15.79 -4.62
N GLU A 151 -16.41 16.88 -5.12
CA GLU A 151 -15.21 16.85 -5.97
C GLU A 151 -13.99 16.34 -5.19
N GLU A 152 -13.81 16.74 -3.93
CA GLU A 152 -12.75 16.24 -3.06
C GLU A 152 -12.95 14.75 -2.71
N ILE A 153 -14.20 14.33 -2.43
CA ILE A 153 -14.52 12.90 -2.23
C ILE A 153 -14.18 12.09 -3.49
N GLU A 154 -14.62 12.55 -4.66
CA GLU A 154 -14.34 11.88 -5.92
C GLU A 154 -12.83 11.78 -6.18
N TYR A 155 -12.11 12.87 -5.90
CA TYR A 155 -10.65 12.89 -6.00
C TYR A 155 -10.01 11.83 -5.12
N LEU A 156 -10.38 11.74 -3.84
CA LEU A 156 -9.87 10.73 -2.92
C LEU A 156 -10.21 9.31 -3.38
N CYS A 157 -11.41 9.09 -3.92
CA CYS A 157 -11.80 7.79 -4.44
C CYS A 157 -10.96 7.37 -5.65
N VAL A 158 -10.73 8.28 -6.59
CA VAL A 158 -9.90 8.00 -7.79
C VAL A 158 -8.44 7.80 -7.42
N GLU A 159 -7.89 8.62 -6.52
CA GLU A 159 -6.50 8.57 -6.10
C GLU A 159 -6.15 7.33 -5.28
N ASN A 160 -7.05 6.90 -4.39
CA ASN A 160 -6.80 5.76 -3.51
C ASN A 160 -7.44 4.45 -4.00
N GLY A 161 -8.21 4.51 -5.10
CA GLY A 161 -8.96 3.37 -5.61
C GLY A 161 -10.01 2.91 -4.59
N TRP A 162 -10.73 3.86 -3.99
CA TRP A 162 -11.82 3.54 -3.08
C TRP A 162 -13.05 3.08 -3.86
N PRO A 163 -13.70 1.97 -3.47
CA PRO A 163 -14.82 1.41 -4.21
C PRO A 163 -16.05 2.32 -4.25
N ARG A 164 -16.69 2.42 -5.42
CA ARG A 164 -17.98 3.09 -5.60
C ARG A 164 -18.94 2.21 -6.41
N TRP A 165 -20.09 1.93 -5.80
CA TRP A 165 -21.13 1.13 -6.41
C TRP A 165 -21.72 1.81 -7.64
N GLY A 166 -21.85 1.08 -8.75
CA GLY A 166 -22.39 1.59 -10.01
C GLY A 166 -21.42 2.45 -10.82
N VAL A 167 -20.21 2.72 -10.30
CA VAL A 167 -19.15 3.45 -11.01
C VAL A 167 -18.01 2.50 -11.37
N ASP A 168 -17.35 1.94 -10.36
CA ASP A 168 -16.21 1.04 -10.56
C ASP A 168 -16.52 -0.42 -10.22
N ILE A 169 -17.54 -0.65 -9.38
CA ILE A 169 -18.02 -1.98 -8.99
C ILE A 169 -19.51 -2.13 -9.30
N THR A 170 -19.86 -3.28 -9.88
CA THR A 170 -21.25 -3.69 -10.10
C THR A 170 -21.48 -5.13 -9.64
N ALA A 171 -22.75 -5.49 -9.39
CA ALA A 171 -23.10 -6.87 -9.07
C ALA A 171 -22.72 -7.81 -10.23
N GLY A 172 -22.10 -8.94 -9.89
CA GLY A 172 -21.63 -9.92 -10.86
C GLY A 172 -20.16 -9.75 -11.30
N ASP A 173 -19.50 -8.66 -10.94
CA ASP A 173 -18.06 -8.49 -11.14
C ASP A 173 -17.28 -9.49 -10.29
N LEU A 174 -16.26 -10.14 -10.85
CA LEU A 174 -15.31 -10.94 -10.07
C LEU A 174 -14.56 -10.02 -9.10
N ILE A 175 -14.55 -10.37 -7.81
CA ILE A 175 -13.96 -9.50 -6.78
C ILE A 175 -12.48 -9.21 -7.03
N ASN A 176 -11.74 -10.19 -7.55
CA ASN A 176 -10.33 -10.06 -7.92
C ASN A 176 -10.06 -8.99 -8.98
N ASN A 177 -11.07 -8.62 -9.79
CA ASN A 177 -10.95 -7.58 -10.81
C ASN A 177 -11.26 -6.17 -10.26
N THR A 178 -11.44 -6.02 -8.95
CA THR A 178 -11.86 -4.77 -8.30
C THR A 178 -10.97 -4.44 -7.11
N ARG A 179 -11.03 -3.19 -6.63
CA ARG A 179 -10.30 -2.76 -5.44
C ARG A 179 -10.74 -3.46 -4.15
N LEU A 180 -11.92 -4.09 -4.13
CA LEU A 180 -12.35 -4.91 -3.00
C LEU A 180 -11.42 -6.12 -2.77
N ASN A 181 -10.72 -6.61 -3.79
CA ASN A 181 -9.72 -7.68 -3.64
C ASN A 181 -8.67 -7.37 -2.57
N ASP A 182 -8.23 -6.11 -2.58
CA ASP A 182 -7.16 -5.61 -1.73
C ASP A 182 -7.73 -5.02 -0.43
N LEU A 183 -8.88 -4.35 -0.51
CA LEU A 183 -9.42 -3.54 0.60
C LEU A 183 -10.51 -4.24 1.43
N GLY A 184 -11.14 -5.28 0.88
CA GLY A 184 -12.35 -5.89 1.45
C GLY A 184 -12.24 -7.40 1.71
N ILE A 185 -11.10 -8.04 1.41
CA ILE A 185 -10.90 -9.47 1.59
C ILE A 185 -9.79 -9.72 2.61
N SER A 186 -10.05 -10.62 3.55
CA SER A 186 -9.01 -11.32 4.28
C SER A 186 -8.83 -12.71 3.66
N TYR A 187 -7.62 -13.03 3.21
CA TYR A 187 -7.27 -14.37 2.72
C TYR A 187 -6.80 -15.30 3.84
N THR A 188 -6.57 -14.76 5.04
CA THR A 188 -6.05 -15.47 6.21
C THR A 188 -7.13 -15.80 7.25
N LYS A 189 -8.33 -15.21 7.14
CA LYS A 189 -9.49 -15.58 7.96
C LYS A 189 -9.97 -17.00 7.66
N GLY A 190 -10.87 -17.48 8.51
CA GLY A 190 -11.63 -18.72 8.27
C GLY A 190 -12.46 -18.67 6.98
N CYS A 191 -12.95 -19.84 6.56
CA CYS A 191 -13.63 -20.01 5.27
C CYS A 191 -14.81 -19.05 5.09
N PHE A 192 -14.89 -18.37 3.95
CA PHE A 192 -16.08 -17.63 3.51
C PHE A 192 -16.60 -18.15 2.15
N LEU A 193 -17.85 -17.81 1.83
CA LEU A 193 -18.50 -18.21 0.59
C LEU A 193 -17.69 -17.77 -0.64
N GLY A 194 -17.35 -18.71 -1.54
CA GLY A 194 -16.62 -18.41 -2.77
C GLY A 194 -15.11 -18.22 -2.62
N GLN A 195 -14.54 -18.34 -1.41
CA GLN A 195 -13.12 -18.11 -1.14
C GLN A 195 -12.18 -18.95 -2.01
N GLU A 196 -12.48 -20.23 -2.25
CA GLU A 196 -11.61 -21.10 -3.07
C GLU A 196 -11.41 -20.53 -4.48
N THR A 197 -12.49 -20.08 -5.12
CA THR A 197 -12.44 -19.49 -6.46
C THR A 197 -11.61 -18.20 -6.46
N VAL A 198 -11.85 -17.34 -5.46
CA VAL A 198 -11.16 -16.05 -5.30
C VAL A 198 -9.66 -16.25 -5.03
N ALA A 199 -9.31 -17.14 -4.10
CA ALA A 199 -7.93 -17.45 -3.72
C ALA A 199 -7.17 -18.13 -4.86
N LYS A 200 -7.83 -18.96 -5.68
CA LYS A 200 -7.21 -19.58 -6.87
C LYS A 200 -6.81 -18.54 -7.92
N ILE A 201 -7.60 -17.48 -8.09
CA ILE A 201 -7.25 -16.38 -8.99
C ILE A 201 -6.08 -15.59 -8.42
N GLU A 202 -6.14 -15.22 -7.12
CA GLU A 202 -5.09 -14.46 -6.43
C GLU A 202 -3.74 -15.18 -6.46
N ASN A 203 -3.71 -16.47 -6.08
CA ASN A 203 -2.48 -17.28 -6.05
C ASN A 203 -2.03 -17.77 -7.44
N GLY A 204 -2.90 -17.64 -8.44
CA GLY A 204 -2.63 -18.05 -9.81
C GLY A 204 -1.90 -16.97 -10.60
N ARG A 205 -2.40 -16.67 -11.80
CA ARG A 205 -1.87 -15.57 -12.61
C ARG A 205 -2.45 -14.20 -12.22
N GLY A 206 -3.31 -14.12 -11.19
CA GLY A 206 -4.05 -12.94 -10.80
C GLY A 206 -5.23 -12.61 -11.72
N ALA A 207 -5.81 -11.43 -11.53
CA ALA A 207 -6.88 -10.89 -12.37
C ALA A 207 -6.41 -10.58 -13.81
N SER A 208 -7.29 -10.74 -14.81
CA SER A 208 -6.97 -10.44 -16.22
C SER A 208 -6.92 -8.95 -16.50
N PHE A 209 -7.72 -8.18 -15.78
CA PHE A 209 -7.69 -6.72 -15.72
C PHE A 209 -7.86 -6.28 -14.28
N TYR A 210 -7.36 -5.11 -13.93
CA TYR A 210 -7.48 -4.58 -12.57
C TYR A 210 -7.44 -3.06 -12.57
N PRO A 211 -8.04 -2.40 -11.57
CA PRO A 211 -7.94 -0.96 -11.42
C PRO A 211 -6.49 -0.51 -11.25
N SER A 212 -6.09 0.49 -12.02
CA SER A 212 -4.81 1.16 -11.96
C SER A 212 -5.02 2.67 -11.95
N PHE A 213 -4.02 3.38 -11.46
CA PHE A 213 -4.05 4.82 -11.30
C PHE A 213 -3.20 5.49 -12.39
N LEU A 214 -3.72 6.55 -12.97
CA LEU A 214 -3.04 7.34 -13.99
C LEU A 214 -2.92 8.79 -13.52
N THR A 215 -1.73 9.38 -13.68
CA THR A 215 -1.47 10.81 -13.49
C THR A 215 -0.90 11.42 -14.76
N SER A 216 -1.61 12.38 -15.36
CA SER A 216 -1.11 13.15 -16.51
C SER A 216 -1.99 14.37 -16.76
N PRO A 217 -1.43 15.51 -17.19
CA PRO A 217 -2.23 16.62 -17.72
C PRO A 217 -3.14 16.19 -18.89
N SER A 218 -2.74 15.17 -19.64
CA SER A 218 -3.52 14.63 -20.76
C SER A 218 -4.75 13.84 -20.32
N VAL A 219 -4.88 13.48 -19.03
CA VAL A 219 -6.08 12.80 -18.50
C VAL A 219 -7.35 13.58 -18.81
N GLN A 220 -7.29 14.91 -18.79
CA GLN A 220 -8.45 15.75 -19.07
C GLN A 220 -9.03 15.51 -20.47
N LYS A 221 -8.19 15.12 -21.42
CA LYS A 221 -8.56 14.84 -22.82
C LYS A 221 -9.12 13.44 -23.02
N LEU A 222 -8.91 12.52 -22.08
CA LEU A 222 -9.45 11.17 -22.16
C LEU A 222 -10.96 11.17 -21.91
N GLU A 223 -11.68 10.29 -22.59
CA GLU A 223 -13.09 10.02 -22.34
C GLU A 223 -13.26 8.76 -21.50
N ILE A 224 -14.37 8.68 -20.74
CA ILE A 224 -14.77 7.45 -20.06
C ILE A 224 -15.04 6.39 -21.13
N GLY A 225 -14.44 5.20 -20.95
CA GLY A 225 -14.56 4.12 -21.91
C GLY A 225 -13.22 3.58 -22.40
N VAL A 226 -13.28 2.79 -23.47
CA VAL A 226 -12.16 1.97 -23.94
C VAL A 226 -11.06 2.81 -24.57
N PHE A 227 -9.81 2.46 -24.28
CA PHE A 227 -8.64 2.96 -24.98
C PHE A 227 -7.77 1.81 -25.51
N LYS A 228 -6.90 2.12 -26.47
CA LYS A 228 -5.96 1.18 -27.08
C LYS A 228 -4.53 1.45 -26.67
N ILE A 229 -3.72 0.41 -26.57
CA ILE A 229 -2.26 0.47 -26.46
C ILE A 229 -1.72 -0.44 -27.57
N ASN A 230 -0.84 0.08 -28.45
CA ASN A 230 -0.31 -0.66 -29.60
C ASN A 230 -1.43 -1.25 -30.48
N ASP A 231 -2.43 -0.43 -30.84
CA ASP A 231 -3.60 -0.78 -31.68
C ASP A 231 -4.55 -1.89 -31.16
N ARG A 232 -4.27 -2.47 -29.99
CA ARG A 232 -5.13 -3.44 -29.30
C ARG A 232 -5.79 -2.83 -28.07
N LYS A 233 -6.87 -3.46 -27.57
CA LYS A 233 -7.58 -3.00 -26.37
C LYS A 233 -6.62 -2.98 -25.17
N GLY A 234 -6.29 -1.77 -24.69
CA GLY A 234 -5.36 -1.57 -23.57
C GLY A 234 -6.05 -1.59 -22.22
N GLY A 235 -7.28 -1.05 -22.18
CA GLY A 235 -8.06 -0.94 -20.97
C GLY A 235 -9.29 -0.06 -21.17
N GLU A 236 -9.80 0.46 -20.07
CA GLU A 236 -10.95 1.35 -20.01
C GLU A 236 -10.75 2.42 -18.94
N VAL A 237 -11.02 3.67 -19.26
CA VAL A 237 -11.12 4.76 -18.28
C VAL A 237 -12.45 4.63 -17.56
N ILE A 238 -12.42 4.45 -16.25
CA ILE A 238 -13.63 4.27 -15.41
C ILE A 238 -14.14 5.62 -14.91
N SER A 239 -13.22 6.44 -14.42
CA SER A 239 -13.52 7.77 -13.87
C SER A 239 -12.26 8.64 -13.92
N LYS A 240 -12.44 9.95 -14.03
CA LYS A 240 -11.34 10.91 -14.07
C LYS A 240 -11.71 12.19 -13.34
N ILE A 241 -10.72 12.84 -12.74
CA ILE A 241 -10.88 14.11 -12.05
C ILE A 241 -9.56 14.88 -12.08
N GLY A 242 -9.60 16.13 -12.54
CA GLY A 242 -8.40 16.92 -12.79
C GLY A 242 -7.39 16.17 -13.68
N ASN A 243 -6.18 15.96 -13.16
CA ASN A 243 -5.09 15.28 -13.88
C ASN A 243 -4.95 13.80 -13.51
N VAL A 244 -5.96 13.22 -12.87
CA VAL A 244 -5.92 11.83 -12.40
C VAL A 244 -7.09 11.01 -12.92
N ALA A 245 -6.84 9.74 -13.20
CA ALA A 245 -7.87 8.80 -13.64
C ALA A 245 -7.69 7.42 -13.03
N MET A 246 -8.81 6.76 -12.80
CA MET A 246 -8.86 5.33 -12.50
C MET A 246 -9.18 4.61 -13.80
N VAL A 247 -8.37 3.61 -14.13
CA VAL A 247 -8.51 2.81 -15.35
C VAL A 247 -8.56 1.33 -15.01
N LYS A 248 -9.39 0.56 -15.72
CA LYS A 248 -9.29 -0.91 -15.78
C LYS A 248 -8.20 -1.25 -16.80
N LEU A 249 -7.05 -1.75 -16.36
CA LEU A 249 -5.92 -2.05 -17.24
C LEU A 249 -5.70 -3.55 -17.37
N PHE A 250 -5.47 -4.04 -18.59
CA PHE A 250 -5.13 -5.46 -18.81
C PHE A 250 -3.79 -5.81 -18.19
N ARG A 251 -3.66 -7.06 -17.74
CA ARG A 251 -2.48 -7.54 -17.01
C ARG A 251 -1.15 -7.15 -17.64
N GLU A 252 -1.00 -7.41 -18.93
CA GLU A 252 0.23 -7.15 -19.70
C GLU A 252 0.66 -5.68 -19.74
N PHE A 253 -0.20 -4.72 -19.38
CA PHE A 253 0.15 -3.30 -19.34
C PHE A 253 0.30 -2.74 -17.92
N ARG A 254 0.04 -3.54 -16.87
CA ARG A 254 0.19 -3.14 -15.47
C ARG A 254 1.65 -3.16 -15.01
N ILE A 255 2.49 -2.45 -15.74
CA ILE A 255 3.90 -2.27 -15.40
C ILE A 255 4.07 -0.92 -14.76
N ASP A 256 4.53 -0.93 -13.51
CA ASP A 256 4.59 0.27 -12.68
C ASP A 256 5.56 1.30 -13.27
N HIS A 257 5.12 2.55 -13.34
CA HIS A 257 5.86 3.67 -13.95
C HIS A 257 6.22 3.51 -15.44
N LYS A 258 5.63 2.54 -16.15
CA LYS A 258 5.84 2.42 -17.60
C LYS A 258 4.90 3.34 -18.36
N SER A 259 5.46 4.12 -19.27
CA SER A 259 4.71 4.91 -20.24
C SER A 259 4.29 4.04 -21.43
N PHE A 260 3.06 4.22 -21.88
CA PHE A 260 2.54 3.66 -23.11
C PHE A 260 1.94 4.77 -23.97
N ILE A 261 2.04 4.58 -25.29
CA ILE A 261 1.25 5.37 -26.22
C ILE A 261 -0.16 4.78 -26.21
N VAL A 262 -1.10 5.61 -25.76
CA VAL A 262 -2.51 5.30 -25.64
C VAL A 262 -3.27 6.03 -26.73
N THR A 263 -4.14 5.32 -27.45
CA THR A 263 -4.98 5.90 -28.49
C THR A 263 -6.45 5.81 -28.11
N GLN A 264 -7.17 6.93 -28.17
CA GLN A 264 -8.61 7.03 -27.97
C GLN A 264 -9.15 8.11 -28.92
N ASN A 265 -10.24 7.83 -29.64
CA ASN A 265 -10.85 8.75 -30.59
C ASN A 265 -9.86 9.38 -31.59
N GLU A 266 -8.96 8.57 -32.15
CA GLU A 266 -7.90 8.98 -33.10
C GLU A 266 -6.83 9.92 -32.52
N GLU A 267 -6.92 10.31 -31.26
CA GLU A 267 -5.86 11.04 -30.54
C GLU A 267 -4.91 10.07 -29.83
N SER A 268 -3.64 10.43 -29.77
CA SER A 268 -2.61 9.65 -29.09
C SER A 268 -1.98 10.43 -27.93
N PHE A 269 -1.85 9.75 -26.80
CA PHE A 269 -1.34 10.30 -25.55
C PHE A 269 -0.24 9.39 -25.01
N GLU A 270 0.87 9.95 -24.55
CA GLU A 270 1.82 9.18 -23.75
C GLU A 270 1.39 9.22 -22.28
N LEU A 271 1.12 8.05 -21.70
CA LEU A 271 0.55 7.92 -20.37
C LEU A 271 1.32 6.88 -19.55
N SER A 272 1.70 7.25 -18.33
CA SER A 272 2.36 6.36 -17.36
C SER A 272 1.35 5.83 -16.35
N PHE A 273 1.28 4.50 -16.21
CA PHE A 273 0.36 3.86 -15.26
C PHE A 273 1.07 3.50 -13.97
N ASN A 274 0.37 3.66 -12.85
CA ASN A 274 0.83 3.32 -11.52
C ASN A 274 -0.12 2.31 -10.88
N SER A 275 0.44 1.41 -10.09
CA SER A 275 -0.37 0.50 -9.27
C SER A 275 -0.89 1.23 -8.03
N TYR A 276 -2.12 0.92 -7.62
CA TYR A 276 -2.58 1.32 -6.29
C TYR A 276 -1.79 0.55 -5.22
N SER A 277 -1.64 1.15 -4.04
CA SER A 277 -1.19 0.41 -2.86
C SER A 277 -2.12 -0.78 -2.61
N LYS A 278 -1.55 -1.95 -2.33
CA LYS A 278 -2.33 -3.14 -1.96
C LYS A 278 -3.02 -2.98 -0.61
N GLU A 279 -2.48 -2.13 0.26
CA GLU A 279 -3.03 -1.92 1.59
C GLU A 279 -3.24 -0.43 1.83
N LEU A 280 -4.41 -0.10 2.36
CA LEU A 280 -4.70 1.22 2.90
C LEU A 280 -4.81 1.04 4.41
N SER A 281 -3.74 1.36 5.13
CA SER A 281 -3.67 1.26 6.59
C SER A 281 -3.17 2.57 7.20
N LYS A 282 -3.44 2.74 8.49
CA LYS A 282 -2.99 3.90 9.26
C LYS A 282 -1.46 4.03 9.24
N ASP A 283 -0.74 2.91 9.29
CA ASP A 283 0.73 2.90 9.31
C ASP A 283 1.34 3.38 7.99
N VAL A 284 0.86 2.84 6.86
CA VAL A 284 1.30 3.28 5.53
C VAL A 284 0.98 4.76 5.33
N PHE A 285 -0.23 5.18 5.70
CA PHE A 285 -0.63 6.58 5.60
C PHE A 285 0.22 7.49 6.51
N ALA A 286 0.54 7.06 7.73
CA ALA A 286 1.37 7.81 8.67
C ALA A 286 2.80 8.00 8.13
N HIS A 287 3.38 6.96 7.53
CA HIS A 287 4.68 7.05 6.88
C HIS A 287 4.67 8.06 5.72
N ASP A 288 3.70 7.96 4.80
CA ASP A 288 3.64 8.89 3.66
C ASP A 288 3.36 10.34 4.13
N LEU A 289 2.52 10.51 5.15
CA LEU A 289 2.22 11.80 5.76
C LEU A 289 3.47 12.37 6.47
N TYR A 290 4.29 11.53 7.10
CA TYR A 290 5.58 11.94 7.67
C TYR A 290 6.52 12.47 6.59
N LEU A 291 6.69 11.73 5.49
CA LEU A 291 7.50 12.17 4.35
C LEU A 291 6.98 13.49 3.77
N TYR A 292 5.66 13.64 3.66
CA TYR A 292 5.04 14.91 3.28
C TYR A 292 5.39 16.03 4.27
N GLY A 293 5.28 15.81 5.58
CA GLY A 293 5.63 16.79 6.62
C GLY A 293 7.09 17.24 6.55
N VAL A 294 8.02 16.30 6.38
CA VAL A 294 9.45 16.60 6.19
C VAL A 294 9.67 17.40 4.90
N SER A 295 8.99 17.06 3.81
CA SER A 295 9.10 17.81 2.54
C SER A 295 8.59 19.26 2.69
N GLN A 296 7.52 19.50 3.47
CA GLN A 296 7.03 20.85 3.72
C GLN A 296 8.01 21.66 4.56
N PHE A 297 8.70 21.01 5.50
CA PHE A 297 9.76 21.66 6.27
C PHE A 297 10.97 22.04 5.38
N GLN A 298 11.38 21.16 4.47
CA GLN A 298 12.42 21.46 3.49
C GLN A 298 12.01 22.59 2.53
N ALA A 299 10.72 22.72 2.24
CA ALA A 299 10.14 23.80 1.45
C ALA A 299 9.88 25.09 2.27
N GLU A 300 10.42 25.19 3.49
CA GLU A 300 10.29 26.34 4.41
C GLU A 300 8.83 26.65 4.82
N LYS A 301 7.89 25.72 4.63
CA LYS A 301 6.50 25.82 5.09
C LYS A 301 6.36 25.21 6.48
N GLU A 302 7.00 25.86 7.45
CA GLU A 302 7.21 25.31 8.79
C GLU A 302 5.91 25.06 9.56
N ASP A 303 4.94 25.97 9.50
CA ASP A 303 3.64 25.80 10.17
C ASP A 303 2.88 24.55 9.65
N LEU A 304 2.92 24.34 8.33
CA LEU A 304 2.30 23.17 7.71
C LEU A 304 3.06 21.88 8.08
N ALA A 305 4.39 21.92 8.14
CA ALA A 305 5.19 20.78 8.59
C ALA A 305 4.87 20.40 10.04
N ILE A 306 4.78 21.38 10.94
CA ILE A 306 4.42 21.15 12.35
C ILE A 306 3.02 20.57 12.45
N ALA A 307 2.04 21.16 11.77
CA ALA A 307 0.66 20.66 11.74
C ALA A 307 0.62 19.21 11.23
N THR A 308 1.33 18.93 10.14
CA THR A 308 1.40 17.60 9.51
C THR A 308 2.02 16.56 10.43
N LEU A 309 3.23 16.80 10.95
CA LEU A 309 3.93 15.87 11.83
C LEU A 309 3.16 15.63 13.15
N SER A 310 2.45 16.65 13.64
CA SER A 310 1.56 16.48 14.80
C SER A 310 0.41 15.51 14.50
N LYS A 311 -0.12 15.52 13.28
CA LYS A 311 -1.13 14.54 12.86
C LYS A 311 -0.54 13.14 12.72
N VAL A 312 0.71 12.99 12.27
CA VAL A 312 1.40 11.69 12.22
C VAL A 312 1.41 11.05 13.62
N ILE A 313 1.86 11.80 14.63
CA ILE A 313 1.84 11.33 16.03
C ILE A 313 0.43 10.95 16.48
N LYS A 314 -0.59 11.71 16.07
CA LYS A 314 -1.97 11.46 16.47
C LYS A 314 -2.54 10.16 15.90
N ILE A 315 -2.10 9.72 14.72
CA ILE A 315 -2.58 8.48 14.08
C ILE A 315 -1.67 7.28 14.32
N ALA A 316 -0.38 7.56 14.55
CA ALA A 316 0.64 6.58 14.87
C ALA A 316 1.45 7.07 16.08
N PRO A 317 0.93 6.91 17.32
CA PRO A 317 1.60 7.40 18.52
C PRO A 317 2.99 6.79 18.77
N ASN A 318 3.31 5.66 18.15
CA ASN A 318 4.63 5.02 18.27
C ASN A 318 5.62 5.45 17.17
N TYR A 319 5.24 6.42 16.31
CA TYR A 319 6.06 6.85 15.17
C TYR A 319 7.20 7.78 15.62
N SER A 320 8.31 7.16 16.02
CA SER A 320 9.49 7.83 16.62
C SER A 320 10.00 9.03 15.82
N ASP A 321 10.18 8.88 14.51
CA ASP A 321 10.81 9.90 13.66
C ASP A 321 9.99 11.22 13.61
N ALA A 322 8.68 11.15 13.86
CA ALA A 322 7.81 12.33 13.89
C ALA A 322 8.05 13.18 15.14
N TYR A 323 8.26 12.54 16.30
CA TYR A 323 8.66 13.24 17.53
C TYR A 323 10.03 13.89 17.38
N GLU A 324 10.99 13.16 16.81
CA GLU A 324 12.33 13.68 16.56
C GLU A 324 12.26 14.92 15.64
N SER A 325 11.57 14.79 14.50
CA SER A 325 11.48 15.85 13.50
C SER A 325 10.78 17.10 14.06
N LEU A 326 9.67 16.95 14.80
CA LEU A 326 9.04 18.08 15.48
C LEU A 326 9.95 18.72 16.53
N GLY A 327 10.68 17.90 17.30
CA GLY A 327 11.62 18.39 18.31
C GLY A 327 12.73 19.24 17.68
N VAL A 328 13.30 18.77 16.57
CA VAL A 328 14.30 19.51 15.78
C VAL A 328 13.74 20.82 15.24
N ILE A 329 12.50 20.82 14.75
CA ILE A 329 11.82 22.04 14.29
C ILE A 329 11.69 23.04 15.45
N TYR A 330 11.14 22.65 16.59
CA TYR A 330 11.03 23.54 17.74
C TYR A 330 12.38 23.99 18.30
N GLY A 331 13.40 23.14 18.26
CA GLY A 331 14.77 23.51 18.62
C GLY A 331 15.34 24.60 17.71
N ARG A 332 15.04 24.58 16.39
CA ARG A 332 15.41 25.67 15.47
C ARG A 332 14.65 26.96 15.73
N GLN A 333 13.42 26.86 16.25
CA GLN A 333 12.64 28.02 16.73
C GLN A 333 13.08 28.52 18.11
N GLU A 334 14.16 27.97 18.67
CA GLU A 334 14.64 28.25 20.04
C GLU A 334 13.61 27.93 21.14
N LYS A 335 12.60 27.11 20.83
CA LYS A 335 11.61 26.60 21.79
C LYS A 335 12.12 25.31 22.42
N PHE A 336 13.22 25.42 23.14
CA PHE A 336 13.98 24.29 23.66
C PHE A 336 13.19 23.43 24.64
N GLU A 337 12.34 24.02 25.48
CA GLU A 337 11.50 23.29 26.42
C GLU A 337 10.51 22.35 25.70
N LEU A 338 9.89 22.82 24.62
CA LEU A 338 9.00 21.98 23.79
C LEU A 338 9.79 20.88 23.06
N GLY A 339 11.00 21.21 22.59
CA GLY A 339 11.91 20.22 22.01
C GLY A 339 12.25 19.10 23.00
N ILE A 340 12.54 19.46 24.26
CA ILE A 340 12.81 18.50 25.35
C ILE A 340 11.58 17.63 25.62
N GLU A 341 10.38 18.21 25.73
CA GLU A 341 9.14 17.44 25.95
C GLU A 341 8.91 16.40 24.84
N LEU A 342 9.22 16.75 23.59
CA LEU A 342 9.13 15.80 22.47
C LEU A 342 10.20 14.72 22.52
N MET A 343 11.42 15.03 22.97
CA MET A 343 12.45 13.99 23.19
C MET A 343 12.06 13.05 24.32
N ASP A 344 11.42 13.55 25.39
CA ASP A 344 10.91 12.70 26.48
C ASP A 344 9.77 11.79 25.98
N LYS A 345 8.86 12.32 25.15
CA LYS A 345 7.84 11.49 24.48
C LYS A 345 8.47 10.47 23.54
N LEU A 346 9.49 10.86 22.76
CA LEU A 346 10.25 9.93 21.92
C LEU A 346 10.88 8.80 22.76
N LEU A 347 11.46 9.10 23.92
CA LEU A 347 12.02 8.09 24.83
C LEU A 347 10.94 7.19 25.45
N SER A 348 9.71 7.68 25.64
CA SER A 348 8.59 6.86 26.11
C SER A 348 8.12 5.82 25.09
N VAL A 349 8.31 6.08 23.79
CA VAL A 349 7.95 5.16 22.69
C VAL A 349 9.17 4.36 22.19
N ASN A 350 10.37 4.89 22.37
CA ASN A 350 11.65 4.28 22.00
C ASN A 350 12.74 4.67 23.00
N GLU A 351 12.85 3.88 24.07
CA GLU A 351 13.83 4.08 25.16
C GLU A 351 15.30 3.97 24.70
N GLU A 352 15.55 3.32 23.57
CA GLU A 352 16.90 3.11 23.03
C GLU A 352 17.32 4.21 22.05
N SER A 353 16.52 5.29 21.91
CA SER A 353 16.81 6.36 20.95
C SER A 353 18.04 7.18 21.36
N VAL A 354 19.15 6.96 20.65
CA VAL A 354 20.37 7.78 20.76
C VAL A 354 20.08 9.23 20.38
N MET A 355 19.26 9.46 19.36
CA MET A 355 18.91 10.80 18.86
C MET A 355 18.12 11.61 19.89
N ALA A 356 17.24 10.97 20.66
CA ALA A 356 16.47 11.65 21.69
C ALA A 356 17.37 12.27 22.77
N HIS A 357 18.27 11.47 23.34
CA HIS A 357 19.26 11.92 24.33
C HIS A 357 20.22 12.98 23.73
N THR A 358 20.65 12.79 22.48
CA THR A 358 21.53 13.75 21.78
C THR A 358 20.86 15.12 21.63
N ASN A 359 19.64 15.16 21.08
CA ASN A 359 18.90 16.41 20.88
C ASN A 359 18.51 17.05 22.22
N LYS A 360 18.08 16.26 23.21
CA LYS A 360 17.75 16.75 24.55
C LYS A 360 18.96 17.39 25.23
N SER A 361 20.14 16.77 25.16
CA SER A 361 21.38 17.36 25.69
C SER A 361 21.72 18.70 25.05
N LEU A 362 21.54 18.82 23.72
CA LEU A 362 21.78 20.06 22.99
C LEU A 362 20.82 21.17 23.45
N TYR A 363 19.54 20.86 23.63
CA TYR A 363 18.53 21.82 24.09
C TYR A 363 18.76 22.26 25.53
N LEU A 364 19.11 21.33 26.43
CA LEU A 364 19.48 21.64 27.82
C LEU A 364 20.70 22.55 27.89
N MET A 365 21.71 22.32 27.04
CA MET A 365 22.88 23.18 26.94
C MET A 365 22.50 24.61 26.51
N ARG A 366 21.58 24.75 25.55
CA ARG A 366 21.07 26.06 25.10
C ARG A 366 20.30 26.80 26.19
N LEU A 367 19.64 26.08 27.09
CA LEU A 367 18.97 26.63 28.28
C LEU A 367 19.91 26.90 29.46
N GLY A 368 21.21 26.58 29.33
CA GLY A 368 22.19 26.75 30.40
C GLY A 368 22.14 25.67 31.50
N LYS A 369 21.40 24.58 31.28
CA LYS A 369 21.29 23.43 32.20
C LYS A 369 22.42 22.44 31.95
N ILE A 370 23.64 22.86 32.26
CA ILE A 370 24.87 22.14 31.86
C ILE A 370 24.96 20.74 32.49
N GLU A 371 24.59 20.60 33.77
CA GLU A 371 24.67 19.30 34.47
C GLU A 371 23.71 18.26 33.85
N GLU A 372 22.43 18.62 33.66
CA GLU A 372 21.44 17.76 32.99
C GLU A 372 21.88 17.40 31.55
N ALA A 373 22.50 18.35 30.83
CA ALA A 373 22.98 18.12 29.47
C ALA A 373 24.11 17.09 29.39
N GLU A 374 25.08 17.13 30.29
CA GLU A 374 26.18 16.16 30.29
C GLU A 374 25.71 14.76 30.73
N GLU A 375 24.69 14.66 31.59
CA GLU A 375 24.04 13.39 31.92
C GLU A 375 23.39 12.76 30.67
N GLU A 376 22.56 13.53 29.95
CA GLU A 376 21.89 13.09 28.73
C GLU A 376 22.89 12.67 27.64
N LYS A 377 24.00 13.41 27.50
CA LYS A 377 25.10 13.06 26.59
C LYS A 377 25.81 11.76 26.99
N GLY A 378 25.95 11.51 28.29
CA GLY A 378 26.42 10.24 28.83
C GLY A 378 25.50 9.08 28.46
N LEU A 379 24.18 9.27 28.61
CA LEU A 379 23.16 8.30 28.20
C LEU A 379 23.21 8.02 26.69
N ALA A 380 23.28 9.06 25.85
CA ALA A 380 23.44 8.91 24.41
C ALA A 380 24.66 8.05 24.04
N THR A 381 25.78 8.27 24.72
CA THR A 381 27.02 7.50 24.52
C THR A 381 26.84 6.03 24.90
N LEU A 382 26.22 5.75 26.05
CA LEU A 382 25.94 4.38 26.49
C LEU A 382 24.99 3.64 25.53
N LYS A 383 23.90 4.29 25.11
CA LYS A 383 22.94 3.74 24.15
C LYS A 383 23.61 3.49 22.79
N SER A 384 24.46 4.40 22.33
CA SER A 384 25.24 4.21 21.10
C SER A 384 26.16 2.99 21.18
N PHE A 385 26.83 2.75 22.32
CA PHE A 385 27.62 1.52 22.50
C PHE A 385 26.77 0.25 22.48
N ALA A 386 25.59 0.27 23.11
CA ALA A 386 24.66 -0.85 23.07
C ALA A 386 24.17 -1.13 21.63
N GLU A 387 23.83 -0.07 20.89
CA GLU A 387 23.46 -0.14 19.49
C GLU A 387 24.58 -0.71 18.62
N PHE A 388 25.82 -0.22 18.76
CA PHE A 388 26.99 -0.78 18.07
C PHE A 388 27.22 -2.26 18.41
N GLY A 389 27.03 -2.66 19.67
CA GLY A 389 27.12 -4.06 20.09
C GLY A 389 26.07 -4.94 19.41
N LYS A 390 24.83 -4.46 19.33
CA LYS A 390 23.73 -5.12 18.62
C LYS A 390 24.03 -5.25 17.12
N ILE A 391 24.44 -4.15 16.47
CA ILE A 391 24.86 -4.13 15.06
C ILE A 391 26.00 -5.11 14.81
N ALA A 392 27.00 -5.18 15.70
CA ALA A 392 28.12 -6.11 15.57
C ALA A 392 27.67 -7.57 15.67
N LYS A 393 26.74 -7.88 16.58
CA LYS A 393 26.15 -9.23 16.72
C LYS A 393 25.34 -9.61 15.49
N GLU A 394 24.50 -8.70 14.98
CA GLU A 394 23.72 -8.88 13.75
C GLU A 394 24.64 -9.07 12.54
N LYS A 395 25.70 -8.28 12.42
CA LYS A 395 26.73 -8.44 11.39
C LYS A 395 27.38 -9.82 11.45
N LYS A 396 27.77 -10.28 12.64
CA LYS A 396 28.37 -11.63 12.82
C LYS A 396 27.38 -12.75 12.47
N ALA A 397 26.12 -12.60 12.84
CA ALA A 397 25.06 -13.55 12.46
C ALA A 397 24.86 -13.57 10.93
N LYS A 398 24.86 -12.40 10.30
CA LYS A 398 24.80 -12.27 8.84
C LYS A 398 26.01 -12.90 8.15
N GLU A 399 27.22 -12.67 8.64
CA GLU A 399 28.44 -13.30 8.11
C GLU A 399 28.39 -14.84 8.21
N ALA A 400 27.88 -15.39 9.31
CA ALA A 400 27.69 -16.83 9.45
C ALA A 400 26.66 -17.38 8.44
N LEU A 401 25.56 -16.66 8.24
CA LEU A 401 24.54 -17.01 7.25
C LEU A 401 25.07 -16.90 5.80
N ASP A 402 25.83 -15.85 5.49
CA ASP A 402 26.43 -15.65 4.17
C ASP A 402 27.44 -16.74 3.85
N LYS A 403 28.20 -17.22 4.86
CA LYS A 403 29.08 -18.38 4.71
C LYS A 403 28.30 -19.66 4.38
N GLN A 404 27.19 -19.90 5.08
CA GLN A 404 26.32 -21.05 4.78
C GLN A 404 25.75 -20.97 3.36
N LYS A 405 25.31 -19.78 2.92
CA LYS A 405 24.84 -19.56 1.55
C LYS A 405 25.93 -19.81 0.52
N GLU A 406 27.16 -19.40 0.79
CA GLU A 406 28.29 -19.67 -0.13
C GLU A 406 28.54 -21.19 -0.28
N GLU A 407 28.46 -21.95 0.81
CA GLU A 407 28.55 -23.42 0.77
C GLU A 407 27.42 -24.03 -0.07
N GLU A 408 26.19 -23.54 0.06
CA GLU A 408 25.04 -23.95 -0.77
C GLU A 408 25.21 -23.56 -2.24
N ILE A 409 25.77 -22.38 -2.53
CA ILE A 409 26.08 -21.93 -3.89
C ILE A 409 27.13 -22.82 -4.55
N ILE A 410 28.20 -23.20 -3.83
CA ILE A 410 29.23 -24.14 -4.31
C ILE A 410 28.59 -25.49 -4.65
N GLN A 411 27.69 -25.99 -3.80
CA GLN A 411 26.99 -27.25 -4.06
C GLN A 411 26.08 -27.16 -5.30
N ARG A 412 25.31 -26.07 -5.44
CA ARG A 412 24.47 -25.80 -6.61
C ARG A 412 25.27 -25.72 -7.90
N GLU A 413 26.41 -25.03 -7.88
CA GLU A 413 27.32 -24.95 -9.03
C GLU A 413 27.76 -26.33 -9.48
N SER A 414 28.16 -27.19 -8.55
CA SER A 414 28.57 -28.56 -8.86
C SER A 414 27.45 -29.36 -9.52
N MET A 415 26.20 -29.20 -9.04
CA MET A 415 25.03 -29.85 -9.64
C MET A 415 24.77 -29.35 -11.06
N PHE A 416 24.78 -28.02 -11.30
CA PHE A 416 24.55 -27.47 -12.64
C PHE A 416 25.66 -27.83 -13.62
N LYS A 417 26.93 -27.89 -13.17
CA LYS A 417 28.05 -28.37 -14.01
C LYS A 417 27.82 -29.80 -14.51
N GLN A 418 27.36 -30.72 -13.65
CA GLN A 418 27.04 -32.08 -14.05
C GLN A 418 25.91 -32.13 -15.09
N VAL A 419 24.91 -31.24 -14.99
CA VAL A 419 23.84 -31.13 -16.00
C VAL A 419 24.39 -30.62 -17.32
N LEU A 420 25.23 -29.58 -17.30
CA LEU A 420 25.81 -28.98 -18.51
C LEU A 420 26.82 -29.89 -19.23
N GLU A 421 27.42 -30.86 -18.52
CA GLU A 421 28.22 -31.91 -19.15
C GLU A 421 27.37 -32.88 -19.98
N ILE A 422 26.09 -33.05 -19.63
CA ILE A 422 25.14 -33.91 -20.34
C ILE A 422 24.46 -33.13 -21.46
N ASP A 423 23.99 -31.92 -21.16
CA ASP A 423 23.36 -31.00 -22.11
C ASP A 423 23.86 -29.57 -21.89
N ALA A 424 24.74 -29.12 -22.77
CA ALA A 424 25.33 -27.78 -22.72
C ALA A 424 24.30 -26.64 -22.88
N ASP A 425 23.11 -26.95 -23.41
CA ASP A 425 22.05 -25.98 -23.71
C ASP A 425 20.89 -26.03 -22.71
N ASP A 426 21.03 -26.82 -21.64
CA ASP A 426 20.02 -26.87 -20.59
C ASP A 426 19.82 -25.47 -19.99
N THR A 427 18.60 -24.96 -20.14
CA THR A 427 18.24 -23.58 -19.81
C THR A 427 18.24 -23.34 -18.30
N ILE A 428 17.84 -24.33 -17.50
CA ILE A 428 17.78 -24.23 -16.04
C ILE A 428 19.20 -24.20 -15.48
N ALA A 429 20.08 -25.08 -15.96
CA ALA A 429 21.46 -25.16 -15.51
C ALA A 429 22.29 -23.96 -15.98
N ASN A 430 22.10 -23.48 -17.21
CA ASN A 430 22.73 -22.23 -17.65
C ASN A 430 22.23 -21.02 -16.85
N PHE A 431 20.93 -20.91 -16.57
CA PHE A 431 20.41 -19.84 -15.72
C PHE A 431 20.99 -19.92 -14.30
N GLY A 432 21.03 -21.13 -13.74
CA GLY A 432 21.62 -21.42 -12.43
C GLY A 432 23.10 -21.05 -12.34
N MET A 433 23.90 -21.40 -13.35
CA MET A 433 25.30 -20.98 -13.45
C MET A 433 25.43 -19.45 -13.57
N GLY A 434 24.55 -18.82 -14.35
CA GLY A 434 24.47 -17.36 -14.46
C GLY A 434 24.24 -16.68 -13.10
N ASP A 435 23.28 -17.19 -12.32
CA ASP A 435 22.96 -16.72 -10.97
C ASP A 435 24.13 -16.92 -9.99
N VAL A 436 24.74 -18.11 -9.99
CA VAL A 436 25.93 -18.43 -9.18
C VAL A 436 27.08 -17.45 -9.48
N TYR A 437 27.43 -17.27 -10.75
CA TYR A 437 28.53 -16.38 -11.13
C TYR A 437 28.22 -14.91 -10.85
N PHE A 438 26.95 -14.50 -10.99
CA PHE A 438 26.53 -13.15 -10.61
C PHE A 438 26.76 -12.89 -9.11
N HIS A 439 26.36 -13.83 -8.24
CA HIS A 439 26.55 -13.71 -6.80
C HIS A 439 28.03 -13.71 -6.38
N ARG A 440 28.88 -14.47 -7.08
CA ARG A 440 30.34 -14.44 -6.89
C ARG A 440 31.04 -13.24 -7.51
N LYS A 441 30.28 -12.33 -8.13
CA LYS A 441 30.80 -11.13 -8.83
C LYS A 441 31.67 -11.46 -10.04
N GLU A 442 31.54 -12.66 -10.58
CA GLU A 442 32.20 -13.14 -11.79
C GLU A 442 31.33 -12.82 -13.01
N TYR A 443 31.02 -11.52 -13.19
CA TYR A 443 29.96 -11.04 -14.08
C TYR A 443 30.16 -11.41 -15.54
N SER A 444 31.41 -11.52 -16.03
CA SER A 444 31.68 -11.96 -17.41
C SER A 444 31.23 -13.39 -17.67
N MET A 445 31.36 -14.29 -16.69
CA MET A 445 30.89 -15.67 -16.82
C MET A 445 29.37 -15.73 -16.67
N ALA A 446 28.81 -14.94 -15.75
CA ALA A 446 27.36 -14.80 -15.62
C ALA A 446 26.72 -14.37 -16.94
N LYS A 447 27.27 -13.35 -17.60
CA LYS A 447 26.83 -12.83 -18.90
C LYS A 447 26.75 -13.95 -19.94
N THR A 448 27.83 -14.71 -20.13
CA THR A 448 27.90 -15.80 -21.12
C THR A 448 26.80 -16.83 -20.91
N HIS A 449 26.60 -17.28 -19.68
CA HIS A 449 25.55 -18.27 -19.38
C HIS A 449 24.15 -17.70 -19.60
N LEU A 450 23.89 -16.46 -19.19
CA LEU A 450 22.58 -15.83 -19.35
C LEU A 450 22.25 -15.52 -20.82
N GLU A 451 23.24 -15.13 -21.62
CA GLU A 451 23.10 -14.99 -23.07
C GLU A 451 22.75 -16.34 -23.72
N ARG A 452 23.34 -17.44 -23.24
CA ARG A 452 22.98 -18.79 -23.70
C ARG A 452 21.53 -19.13 -23.38
N VAL A 453 21.06 -18.83 -22.16
CA VAL A 453 19.64 -19.03 -21.78
C VAL A 453 18.71 -18.31 -22.76
N ILE A 454 18.98 -17.02 -23.04
CA ILE A 454 18.13 -16.22 -23.92
C ILE A 454 18.20 -16.69 -25.39
N ALA A 455 19.35 -17.20 -25.82
CA ALA A 455 19.51 -17.75 -27.16
C ALA A 455 18.70 -19.05 -27.36
N VAL A 456 18.60 -19.89 -26.33
CA VAL A 456 17.87 -21.17 -26.36
C VAL A 456 16.37 -20.95 -26.07
N ASP A 457 16.05 -20.20 -25.02
CA ASP A 457 14.69 -19.82 -24.62
C ASP A 457 14.55 -18.31 -24.49
N ALA A 458 14.19 -17.68 -25.61
CA ALA A 458 13.88 -16.25 -25.67
C ALA A 458 12.65 -15.83 -24.82
N LYS A 459 11.91 -16.78 -24.23
CA LYS A 459 10.76 -16.51 -23.34
C LYS A 459 11.12 -16.57 -21.85
N TYR A 460 12.39 -16.78 -21.50
CA TYR A 460 12.86 -16.87 -20.13
C TYR A 460 13.09 -15.47 -19.52
N SER A 461 12.02 -14.82 -19.07
CA SER A 461 12.03 -13.42 -18.58
C SER A 461 13.02 -13.13 -17.44
N THR A 462 13.21 -14.07 -16.52
CA THR A 462 14.12 -13.90 -15.38
C THR A 462 15.59 -13.86 -15.81
N ALA A 463 15.95 -14.48 -16.94
CA ALA A 463 17.29 -14.39 -17.52
C ALA A 463 17.56 -12.99 -18.07
N TYR A 464 16.55 -12.34 -18.68
CA TYR A 464 16.67 -10.94 -19.08
C TYR A 464 16.89 -10.01 -17.88
N SER A 465 16.14 -10.22 -16.78
CA SER A 465 16.32 -9.42 -15.55
C SER A 465 17.75 -9.55 -15.01
N LEU A 466 18.24 -10.78 -14.87
CA LEU A 466 19.58 -11.03 -14.33
C LEU A 466 20.70 -10.59 -15.29
N LEU A 467 20.52 -10.77 -16.61
CA LEU A 467 21.48 -10.31 -17.61
C LEU A 467 21.57 -8.78 -17.62
N GLY A 468 20.44 -8.08 -17.57
CA GLY A 468 20.43 -6.62 -17.49
C GLY A 468 21.20 -6.12 -16.28
N LYS A 469 20.99 -6.72 -15.09
CA LYS A 469 21.75 -6.40 -13.88
C LYS A 469 23.24 -6.69 -14.04
N THR A 470 23.58 -7.79 -14.70
CA THR A 470 24.97 -8.18 -14.98
C THR A 470 25.65 -7.12 -15.86
N LEU A 471 24.97 -6.67 -16.92
CA LEU A 471 25.44 -5.63 -17.83
C LEU A 471 25.58 -4.27 -17.14
N GLU A 472 24.65 -3.90 -16.24
CA GLU A 472 24.78 -2.69 -15.42
C GLU A 472 26.10 -2.68 -14.64
N VAL A 473 26.41 -3.79 -13.95
CA VAL A 473 27.60 -3.88 -13.10
C VAL A 473 28.88 -3.92 -13.94
N LEU A 474 28.83 -4.49 -15.15
CA LEU A 474 29.92 -4.44 -16.12
C LEU A 474 30.10 -3.06 -16.77
N GLY A 475 29.19 -2.11 -16.51
CA GLY A 475 29.22 -0.76 -17.09
C GLY A 475 28.63 -0.67 -18.50
N GLU A 476 28.07 -1.75 -19.03
CA GLU A 476 27.46 -1.84 -20.36
C GLU A 476 26.01 -1.31 -20.37
N LYS A 477 25.84 -0.04 -19.98
CA LYS A 477 24.51 0.55 -19.73
C LYS A 477 23.55 0.51 -20.92
N GLU A 478 24.03 0.82 -22.12
CA GLU A 478 23.18 0.83 -23.32
C GLU A 478 22.67 -0.56 -23.67
N GLU A 479 23.48 -1.59 -23.46
CA GLU A 479 23.04 -2.96 -23.69
C GLU A 479 22.09 -3.43 -22.58
N ALA A 480 22.33 -3.04 -21.33
CA ALA A 480 21.40 -3.26 -20.23
C ALA A 480 20.01 -2.68 -20.53
N LYS A 481 19.94 -1.44 -21.05
CA LYS A 481 18.66 -0.80 -21.44
C LYS A 481 17.90 -1.61 -22.49
N LYS A 482 18.59 -2.12 -23.52
CA LYS A 482 17.98 -2.97 -24.55
C LYS A 482 17.48 -4.30 -23.96
N ILE A 483 18.30 -4.94 -23.14
CA ILE A 483 17.96 -6.22 -22.51
C ILE A 483 16.76 -6.07 -21.58
N TYR A 484 16.70 -5.01 -20.78
CA TYR A 484 15.52 -4.73 -19.96
C TYR A 484 14.29 -4.44 -20.80
N THR A 485 14.39 -3.61 -21.83
CA THR A 485 13.24 -3.28 -22.70
C THR A 485 12.63 -4.56 -23.29
N LYS A 486 13.47 -5.42 -23.87
CA LYS A 486 13.04 -6.72 -24.42
C LYS A 486 12.54 -7.68 -23.35
N GLY A 487 13.20 -7.75 -22.20
CA GLY A 487 12.80 -8.57 -21.07
C GLY A 487 11.42 -8.20 -20.54
N ILE A 488 11.11 -6.90 -20.46
CA ILE A 488 9.81 -6.39 -20.06
C ILE A 488 8.72 -6.84 -21.04
N GLU A 489 8.96 -6.77 -22.36
CA GLU A 489 8.02 -7.27 -23.38
C GLU A 489 7.74 -8.78 -23.21
N VAL A 490 8.82 -9.56 -23.02
CA VAL A 490 8.73 -11.02 -22.81
C VAL A 490 7.94 -11.36 -21.54
N ALA A 491 8.28 -10.71 -20.42
CA ALA A 491 7.60 -10.90 -19.14
C ALA A 491 6.11 -10.52 -19.23
N SER A 492 5.82 -9.38 -19.86
CA SER A 492 4.44 -8.87 -20.03
C SER A 492 3.58 -9.80 -20.86
N ALA A 493 4.12 -10.32 -21.97
CA ALA A 493 3.43 -11.27 -22.84
C ALA A 493 3.10 -12.59 -22.12
N LYS A 494 3.89 -12.97 -21.10
CA LYS A 494 3.62 -14.14 -20.23
C LYS A 494 2.73 -13.80 -19.04
N GLY A 495 2.47 -12.52 -18.78
CA GLY A 495 1.75 -12.04 -17.59
C GLY A 495 2.57 -12.06 -16.31
N GLU A 496 3.91 -12.08 -16.41
CA GLU A 496 4.86 -12.12 -15.30
C GLU A 496 5.17 -10.69 -14.83
N LEU A 497 4.34 -10.14 -13.94
CA LEU A 497 4.45 -8.76 -13.49
C LEU A 497 5.69 -8.48 -12.64
N MET A 498 6.10 -9.42 -11.77
CA MET A 498 7.22 -9.20 -10.86
C MET A 498 8.55 -8.97 -11.61
N PRO A 499 8.97 -9.83 -12.56
CA PRO A 499 10.14 -9.55 -13.39
C PRO A 499 9.98 -8.29 -14.24
N ALA A 500 8.79 -8.03 -14.80
CA ALA A 500 8.54 -6.84 -15.62
C ALA A 500 8.73 -5.54 -14.82
N ASN A 501 8.15 -5.45 -13.62
CA ASN A 501 8.28 -4.30 -12.72
C ASN A 501 9.71 -4.14 -12.20
N GLU A 502 10.40 -5.24 -11.88
CA GLU A 502 11.80 -5.19 -11.47
C GLU A 502 12.69 -4.59 -12.57
N MET A 503 12.54 -5.07 -13.81
CA MET A 503 13.29 -4.55 -14.96
C MET A 503 12.93 -3.10 -15.28
N GLN A 504 11.65 -2.73 -15.18
CA GLN A 504 11.21 -1.35 -15.39
C GLN A 504 11.81 -0.41 -14.33
N ALA A 505 11.80 -0.80 -13.05
CA ALA A 505 12.38 -0.01 -11.97
C ALA A 505 13.90 0.17 -12.14
N ARG A 506 14.60 -0.81 -12.73
CA ARG A 506 16.01 -0.69 -13.11
C ARG A 506 16.20 0.24 -14.31
N LEU A 507 15.40 0.08 -15.35
CA LEU A 507 15.45 0.88 -16.57
C LEU A 507 15.25 2.39 -16.29
N VAL A 508 14.33 2.73 -15.38
CA VAL A 508 14.09 4.14 -14.96
C VAL A 508 15.31 4.78 -14.28
N LYS A 509 16.20 3.99 -13.68
CA LYS A 509 17.40 4.46 -12.98
C LYS A 509 18.63 4.64 -13.89
N LEU A 510 18.59 4.10 -15.13
CA LEU A 510 19.70 4.12 -16.10
C LEU A 510 19.56 5.24 -17.12
#